data_AF-A0A914FCW2-F1
#
_entry.id   AF-A0A914FCW2-F1
#
_cell.length_a   1.000
_cell.length_b   1.000
_cell.length_c   1.000
_cell.angle_alpha   90.00
_cell.angle_beta   90.00
_cell.angle_gamma   90.00
#
_symmetry.space_group_name_H-M   'P 1'
#
loop_
_entity.id
_entity.type
_entity.pdbx_description
1 polymer ?
#
loop_
_entity_poly.entity_id
_entity_poly.type
_entity_poly.pdbx_seq_one_letter_code
_entity_poly.pdbx_strand_id
1 'polypeptide(L)' 'MSKDAEFWRKEANEYFKTGKYGNALKLYDRALRYNPEISVLYLNKSLTCLKVGAYYEAYKCAKIALDKDGGDREKALY' A
#
# COMPACT_ATOMS: atom_id res chain seq x y z
N MET A 1 1.72 -10.67 -21.80
CA MET A 1 2.42 -10.07 -20.64
C MET A 1 1.46 -10.11 -19.47
N SER A 2 1.66 -11.01 -18.51
CA SER A 2 0.84 -11.02 -17.29
C SER A 2 1.13 -9.75 -16.50
N LYS A 3 0.07 -9.01 -16.17
CA LYS A 3 0.18 -7.82 -15.33
C LYS A 3 0.24 -8.27 -13.89
N ASP A 4 1.44 -8.37 -13.35
CA ASP A 4 1.67 -8.82 -11.99
C ASP A 4 1.64 -7.63 -11.01
N ALA A 5 1.65 -7.90 -9.70
CA ALA A 5 1.56 -6.87 -8.66
C ALA A 5 2.60 -5.74 -8.82
N GLU A 6 3.79 -6.07 -9.32
CA GLU A 6 4.86 -5.10 -9.55
C GLU A 6 4.59 -4.14 -10.73
N PHE A 7 3.89 -4.59 -11.78
CA PHE A 7 3.48 -3.73 -12.88
C PHE A 7 2.55 -2.62 -12.35
N TRP A 8 1.50 -3.02 -11.62
CA TRP A 8 0.54 -2.09 -11.03
C TRP A 8 1.17 -1.16 -9.99
N ARG A 9 2.16 -1.65 -9.23
CA ARG A 9 2.96 -0.83 -8.31
C ARG A 9 3.69 0.30 -9.03
N LYS A 10 4.37 -0.02 -10.14
CA LYS A 10 5.13 0.96 -10.92
C LYS A 10 4.19 2.02 -11.50
N GLU A 11 3.08 1.60 -12.09
CA GLU A 11 2.06 2.52 -12.63
C GLU A 11 1.46 3.39 -11.51
N ALA A 12 1.14 2.82 -10.34
CA ALA A 12 0.65 3.57 -9.18
C ALA A 12 1.64 4.66 -8.72
N ASN A 13 2.94 4.35 -8.71
CA ASN A 13 3.98 5.31 -8.35
C ASN A 13 4.03 6.48 -9.33
N GLU A 14 3.81 6.26 -10.63
CA GLU A 14 3.75 7.35 -11.61
C GLU A 14 2.55 8.28 -11.37
N TYR A 15 1.37 7.70 -11.07
CA TYR A 15 0.21 8.50 -10.68
C TYR A 15 0.43 9.25 -9.35
N PHE A 16 1.14 8.65 -8.39
CA PHE A 16 1.51 9.32 -7.14
C PHE A 16 2.42 10.53 -7.39
N LYS A 17 3.45 10.37 -8.24
CA LYS A 17 4.37 11.46 -8.61
C LYS A 17 3.68 12.60 -9.33
N THR A 18 2.65 12.31 -10.11
CA THR A 18 1.85 13.31 -10.84
C THR A 18 0.73 13.93 -10.00
N GLY A 19 0.66 13.62 -8.69
CA GLY A 19 -0.36 14.16 -7.78
C GLY A 19 -1.75 13.56 -7.97
N LYS A 20 -1.90 12.59 -8.87
CA LYS A 20 -3.16 11.88 -9.16
C LYS A 20 -3.40 10.76 -8.15
N TYR A 21 -3.48 11.13 -6.86
CA TYR A 21 -3.54 10.20 -5.75
C TYR A 21 -4.71 9.21 -5.81
N GLY A 22 -5.89 9.65 -6.30
CA GLY A 22 -7.04 8.76 -6.46
C GLY A 22 -6.81 7.62 -7.45
N ASN A 23 -6.05 7.86 -8.52
CA ASN A 23 -5.68 6.80 -9.47
C ASN A 23 -4.58 5.90 -8.88
N ALA A 24 -3.61 6.49 -8.18
CA ALA A 24 -2.58 5.73 -7.48
C ALA A 24 -3.19 4.73 -6.49
N LEU A 25 -4.17 5.14 -5.67
CA LEU A 25 -4.88 4.26 -4.74
C LEU A 25 -5.54 3.06 -5.45
N LYS A 26 -6.27 3.31 -6.54
CA LYS A 26 -6.91 2.24 -7.33
C LYS A 26 -5.90 1.24 -7.87
N LEU A 27 -4.72 1.70 -8.28
CA LEU A 27 -3.66 0.85 -8.81
C LEU A 27 -2.94 0.07 -7.71
N TYR A 28 -2.72 0.66 -6.53
CA TYR A 28 -2.24 -0.10 -5.36
C TYR A 28 -3.24 -1.18 -4.94
N ASP A 29 -4.55 -0.89 -4.97
CA ASP A 29 -5.59 -1.89 -4.69
C ASP A 29 -5.58 -3.03 -5.71
N ARG A 30 -5.33 -2.72 -7.00
CA ARG A 30 -5.12 -3.77 -8.01
C ARG A 30 -3.87 -4.57 -7.71
N ALA A 31 -2.73 -3.92 -7.44
CA ALA A 31 -1.48 -4.61 -7.11
C ALA A 31 -1.66 -5.58 -5.93
N LEU A 32 -2.39 -5.15 -4.89
CA LEU A 32 -2.71 -5.95 -3.71
C LEU A 32 -3.63 -7.14 -4.02
N ARG A 33 -4.51 -7.04 -5.03
CA ARG A 33 -5.33 -8.19 -5.49
C ARG A 33 -4.48 -9.28 -6.16
N TYR A 34 -3.37 -8.90 -6.79
CA TYR A 34 -2.43 -9.87 -7.39
C TYR A 34 -1.50 -10.48 -6.37
N ASN A 35 -0.96 -9.66 -5.45
CA ASN A 35 -0.13 -10.15 -4.37
C ASN A 35 -0.39 -9.35 -3.08
N PRO A 36 -1.21 -9.89 -2.16
CA PRO A 36 -1.52 -9.23 -0.89
C PRO A 36 -0.39 -9.36 0.15
N GLU A 37 0.70 -10.06 -0.14
CA GLU A 37 1.80 -10.27 0.82
C GLU A 37 2.88 -9.18 0.74
N ILE A 38 2.79 -8.28 -0.25
CA ILE A 38 3.81 -7.24 -0.44
C ILE A 38 3.57 -6.07 0.53
N SER A 39 4.33 -6.02 1.63
CA SER A 39 4.32 -4.93 2.63
C SER A 39 4.45 -3.54 1.99
N VAL A 40 5.34 -3.42 1.00
CA VAL A 40 5.61 -2.16 0.27
C VAL A 40 4.35 -1.58 -0.40
N LEU A 41 3.40 -2.41 -0.85
CA LEU A 41 2.16 -1.91 -1.47
C LEU A 41 1.27 -1.22 -0.44
N TYR A 42 1.17 -1.78 0.77
CA TYR A 42 0.43 -1.17 1.87
C TYR A 42 1.10 0.12 2.35
N LEU A 43 2.44 0.15 2.40
CA LEU A 43 3.18 1.35 2.74
C LEU A 43 2.91 2.47 1.72
N ASN A 44 3.05 2.18 0.43
CA ASN A 44 2.80 3.19 -0.61
C ASN A 44 1.34 3.66 -0.64
N LYS A 45 0.39 2.75 -0.40
CA LYS A 45 -1.03 3.10 -0.23
C LYS A 45 -1.22 4.02 0.98
N SER A 46 -0.58 3.73 2.12
CA SER A 46 -0.66 4.59 3.32
C SER A 46 -0.13 6.00 3.07
N LEU A 47 1.03 6.13 2.40
CA LEU A 47 1.60 7.42 2.04
C LEU A 47 0.66 8.20 1.11
N THR A 48 0.01 7.52 0.18
CA THR A 48 -0.98 8.12 -0.72
C THR A 48 -2.23 8.58 0.03
N CYS A 49 -2.71 7.79 0.99
CA CYS A 49 -3.81 8.18 1.88
C CYS A 49 -3.46 9.43 2.71
N LEU A 50 -2.23 9.54 3.22
CA LEU A 50 -1.77 10.75 3.92
C LEU A 50 -1.83 11.99 3.02
N LYS A 51 -1.47 11.86 1.74
CA LYS A 51 -1.52 12.98 0.78
C LYS A 51 -2.92 13.48 0.47
N VAL A 52 -3.94 12.63 0.60
CA VAL A 52 -5.35 13.01 0.39
C VAL A 52 -6.10 13.31 1.70
N GLY A 53 -5.41 13.30 2.85
CA GLY A 53 -6.02 13.55 4.16
C GLY A 53 -6.82 12.37 4.74
N ALA A 54 -6.70 11.17 4.15
CA ALA A 54 -7.35 9.95 4.63
C ALA A 54 -6.49 9.29 5.73
N TYR A 55 -6.40 9.94 6.89
CA TYR A 55 -5.48 9.53 7.97
C TYR A 55 -5.83 8.15 8.57
N TYR A 56 -7.11 7.82 8.67
CA TYR A 56 -7.56 6.55 9.24
C TYR A 56 -7.16 5.36 8.35
N GLU A 57 -7.39 5.47 7.05
CA GLU A 57 -6.98 4.49 6.05
C GLU A 57 -5.45 4.39 5.98
N ALA A 58 -4.75 5.53 6.07
CA ALA A 58 -3.29 5.55 6.10
C ALA A 58 -2.75 4.73 7.28
N TYR A 59 -3.27 4.96 8.48
CA TYR A 59 -2.89 4.23 9.69
C TYR A 59 -3.14 2.73 9.54
N LYS A 60 -4.32 2.33 9.06
CA LYS A 60 -4.64 0.91 8.81
C LYS A 60 -3.64 0.26 7.85
N CYS A 61 -3.37 0.91 6.73
CA CYS A 61 -2.43 0.39 5.74
C CYS A 61 -1.00 0.33 6.30
N ALA A 62 -0.55 1.34 7.03
CA ALA A 62 0.77 1.32 7.67
C ALA A 62 0.90 0.17 8.69
N LYS A 63 -0.15 -0.07 9.49
CA LYS A 63 -0.18 -1.19 10.44
C LYS A 63 -0.07 -2.54 9.73
N ILE A 64 -0.80 -2.74 8.63
CA ILE A 64 -0.72 -3.99 7.83
C ILE A 64 0.67 -4.13 7.20
N ALA A 65 1.26 -3.04 6.70
CA ALA A 65 2.61 -3.07 6.14
C ALA A 65 3.64 -3.54 7.19
N LEU A 66 3.56 -3.00 8.40
CA LEU A 66 4.43 -3.37 9.52
C LEU A 66 4.25 -4.82 9.93
N ASP A 67 3.01 -5.29 10.09
CA ASP A 67 2.69 -6.68 10.42
C ASP A 67 3.31 -7.66 9.40
N LYS A 68 3.23 -7.33 8.11
CA LYS A 68 3.79 -8.13 7.02
C LYS A 68 5.31 -8.09 6.92
N ASP A 69 5.95 -6.98 7.28
CA ASP A 69 7.43 -6.85 7.28
C ASP A 69 8.07 -7.56 8.50
N GLY A 70 7.25 -8.12 9.41
CA GLY A 70 7.71 -8.80 10.62
C GLY A 70 7.75 -7.91 11.87
N GLY A 71 7.07 -6.77 11.83
CA GLY A 71 7.13 -5.70 12.83
C GLY A 71 6.34 -5.92 14.12
N ASP A 72 5.64 -7.03 14.31
CA ASP A 72 4.96 -7.31 15.58
C ASP A 72 4.96 -8.83 15.90
N ARG A 73 6.14 -9.38 16.21
CA ARG A 73 6.25 -10.57 17.08
C ARG A 73 6.03 -10.22 18.57
N GLU A 74 5.62 -9.00 18.90
CA GLU A 74 5.61 -8.49 20.28
C GLU A 74 4.23 -8.31 20.92
N LYS A 75 3.16 -8.91 20.36
CA LYS A 75 1.83 -8.94 21.00
C LYS A 75 1.29 -10.35 21.26
N ALA A 76 2.16 -11.23 21.74
CA ALA A 76 1.79 -12.54 22.30
C ALA A 76 2.29 -12.71 23.76
N LEU A 77 2.38 -11.62 24.53
CA LEU A 77 2.65 -11.67 25.97
C LEU A 77 1.62 -10.82 26.73
N TYR A 78 0.44 -11.39 26.91
CA TYR A 78 -0.40 -11.20 28.10
C TYR A 78 -0.97 -12.57 28.48
#